data_AF-A0A927P9L3-F1
#
_entry.id   AF-A0A927P9L3-F1
#
_cell.length_a   1.000
_cell.length_b   1.000
_cell.length_c   1.000
_cell.angle_alpha   90.00
_cell.angle_beta   90.00
_cell.angle_gamma   90.00
#
_symmetry.space_group_name_H-M   'P 1'
#
loop_
_entity.id
_entity.type
_entity.pdbx_description
1 polymer ?
#
loop_
_entity_poly.entity_id
_entity_poly.type
_entity_poly.pdbx_seq_one_letter_code
_entity_poly.pdbx_strand_id
1 'polypeptide(L)'
;MRANSDADDFEIEDGVLRAYHGKGGEVVIPKGVTIIGAYVFAGSAVTKVTIPDSVKTVQEGAFSGCTALKDVRFGKGVTEIGSSAFEEAELTKVTIPGGVKTIDGKKYWSAWSTAKKVKVK
;
A
#
# COMPACT_ATOMS: atom_id res chain seq x y z
N MET A 1 14.21 -21.52 21.26
CA MET A 1 14.71 -20.63 20.19
C MET A 1 13.67 -20.63 19.08
N ARG A 2 12.81 -19.61 18.97
CA ARG A 2 11.92 -19.47 17.81
C ARG A 2 12.66 -18.60 16.80
N ALA A 3 12.95 -19.20 15.65
CA ALA A 3 13.68 -18.58 14.56
C ALA A 3 12.75 -17.66 13.75
N ASN A 4 13.32 -16.54 13.30
CA ASN A 4 12.86 -15.65 12.23
C ASN A 4 11.82 -14.56 12.60
N SER A 5 12.34 -13.46 13.14
CA SER A 5 11.66 -12.32 13.75
C SER A 5 11.20 -11.20 12.80
N ASP A 6 10.83 -11.52 11.55
CA ASP A 6 10.34 -10.53 10.56
C ASP A 6 9.01 -10.97 9.89
N ALA A 7 8.53 -12.18 10.17
CA ALA A 7 7.28 -12.72 9.63
C ALA A 7 6.07 -12.52 10.57
N ASP A 8 6.30 -12.15 11.84
CA ASP A 8 5.24 -11.91 12.82
C ASP A 8 4.57 -10.52 12.66
N ASP A 9 5.13 -9.65 11.81
CA ASP A 9 4.61 -8.31 11.57
C ASP A 9 3.37 -8.32 10.65
N PHE A 10 3.05 -9.43 9.99
CA PHE A 10 1.96 -9.51 9.01
C PHE A 10 0.99 -10.64 9.36
N GLU A 11 -0.29 -10.30 9.50
CA GLU A 11 -1.36 -11.30 9.58
C GLU A 11 -1.94 -11.53 8.19
N ILE A 12 -1.75 -12.72 7.62
CA ILE A 12 -2.24 -13.07 6.29
C ILE A 12 -3.18 -14.26 6.40
N GLU A 13 -4.38 -14.10 5.88
CA GLU A 13 -5.42 -15.13 5.84
C GLU A 13 -5.93 -15.26 4.40
N ASP A 14 -5.86 -16.45 3.80
CA ASP A 14 -6.31 -16.73 2.43
C ASP A 14 -5.78 -15.76 1.36
N GLY A 15 -4.54 -15.29 1.52
CA GLY A 15 -3.91 -14.31 0.63
C GLY A 15 -4.35 -12.86 0.86
N VAL A 16 -5.18 -12.61 1.87
CA VAL A 16 -5.56 -11.28 2.33
C VAL A 16 -4.65 -10.88 3.48
N LEU A 17 -3.96 -9.75 3.34
CA LEU A 17 -3.27 -9.13 4.46
C LEU A 17 -4.32 -8.45 5.35
N ARG A 18 -4.49 -8.94 6.58
CA ARG A 18 -5.52 -8.53 7.55
C ARG A 18 -5.01 -7.49 8.55
N ALA A 19 -3.74 -7.56 8.92
CA ALA A 19 -3.14 -6.62 9.86
C ALA A 19 -1.62 -6.50 9.65
N TYR A 20 -1.08 -5.36 10.07
CA TYR A 20 0.35 -5.10 10.16
C TYR A 20 0.70 -4.61 11.57
N HIS A 21 1.64 -5.29 12.22
CA HIS A 21 2.11 -5.02 13.58
C HIS A 21 3.58 -4.57 13.64
N GLY A 22 4.20 -4.37 12.48
CA GLY A 22 5.60 -3.97 12.41
C GLY A 22 5.83 -2.53 12.85
N LYS A 23 7.08 -2.23 13.18
CA LYS A 23 7.49 -0.93 13.76
C LYS A 23 7.44 0.26 12.78
N GLY A 24 7.13 0.00 11.50
CA GLY A 24 7.19 1.00 10.42
C GLY A 24 8.49 0.91 9.61
N GLY A 25 8.82 1.96 8.86
CA GLY A 25 9.98 1.97 7.96
C GLY A 25 9.72 1.37 6.58
N GLU A 26 10.72 0.69 6.01
CA GLU A 26 10.60 0.07 4.68
C GLU A 26 9.88 -1.27 4.77
N VAL A 27 8.70 -1.35 4.16
CA VAL A 27 7.86 -2.55 4.13
C VAL A 27 7.84 -3.15 2.74
N VAL A 28 8.03 -4.46 2.67
CA VAL A 28 7.82 -5.27 1.46
C VAL A 28 6.67 -6.22 1.74
N ILE A 29 5.58 -6.08 1.00
CA ILE A 29 4.43 -6.97 1.17
C ILE A 29 4.84 -8.40 0.76
N PRO A 30 4.56 -9.42 1.58
CA PRO A 30 4.93 -10.80 1.27
C PRO A 30 4.38 -11.29 -0.06
N LYS A 31 5.16 -12.12 -0.76
CA LYS A 31 4.69 -12.82 -1.96
C LYS A 31 3.53 -13.74 -1.59
N GLY A 32 2.50 -13.78 -2.44
CA GLY A 32 1.29 -14.57 -2.19
C GLY A 32 0.14 -13.77 -1.60
N VAL A 33 0.39 -12.54 -1.11
CA VAL A 33 -0.68 -11.58 -0.83
C VAL A 33 -1.30 -11.14 -2.15
N THR A 34 -2.61 -11.28 -2.25
CA THR A 34 -3.45 -10.87 -3.38
C THR A 34 -4.25 -9.62 -3.03
N ILE A 35 -4.59 -9.42 -1.76
CA ILE A 35 -5.39 -8.29 -1.29
C ILE A 35 -4.70 -7.65 -0.07
N ILE A 36 -4.50 -6.33 -0.13
CA ILE A 36 -4.18 -5.53 1.06
C ILE A 36 -5.51 -5.09 1.67
N GLY A 37 -5.81 -5.59 2.86
CA GLY A 37 -7.06 -5.32 3.56
C GLY A 37 -7.27 -3.85 3.91
N ALA A 38 -8.51 -3.52 4.23
CA ALA A 38 -8.89 -2.16 4.62
C ALA A 38 -8.15 -1.74 5.90
N TYR A 39 -7.64 -0.51 5.93
CA TYR A 39 -6.96 0.09 7.08
C TYR A 39 -5.76 -0.68 7.69
N VAL A 40 -5.20 -1.67 6.99
CA VAL A 40 -4.13 -2.54 7.50
C VAL A 40 -2.90 -1.77 7.99
N PHE A 41 -2.48 -0.76 7.23
CA PHE A 41 -1.36 0.11 7.59
C PHE A 41 -1.83 1.46 8.12
N ALA A 42 -3.11 1.62 8.47
CA ALA A 42 -3.61 2.93 8.87
C ALA A 42 -2.84 3.49 10.08
N GLY A 43 -2.37 4.73 9.98
CA GLY A 43 -1.53 5.38 11.00
C GLY A 43 -0.14 4.78 11.20
N SER A 44 0.29 3.84 10.36
CA SER A 44 1.60 3.21 10.50
C SER A 44 2.74 4.16 10.12
N ALA A 45 3.86 4.04 10.82
CA ALA A 45 5.09 4.80 10.55
C ALA A 45 5.89 4.24 9.34
N VAL A 46 5.22 3.66 8.35
CA VAL A 46 5.86 3.13 7.14
C VAL A 46 6.39 4.29 6.29
N THR A 47 7.64 4.20 5.87
CA THR A 47 8.31 5.23 5.07
C THR A 47 8.34 4.88 3.59
N LYS A 48 8.33 3.59 3.28
CA LYS A 48 8.32 3.08 1.92
C LYS A 48 7.61 1.74 1.86
N VAL A 49 6.80 1.54 0.84
CA VAL A 49 6.05 0.30 0.65
C VAL A 49 6.33 -0.26 -0.74
N THR A 50 6.71 -1.53 -0.80
CA THR A 50 6.83 -2.29 -2.06
C THR A 50 5.70 -3.31 -2.14
N ILE A 51 4.79 -3.10 -3.08
CA ILE A 51 3.66 -3.97 -3.35
C ILE A 51 4.04 -4.89 -4.52
N PRO A 52 4.09 -6.22 -4.35
CA PRO A 52 4.48 -7.15 -5.40
C PRO A 52 3.38 -7.34 -6.45
N ASP A 53 3.73 -7.93 -7.60
CA ASP A 53 2.81 -8.22 -8.71
C ASP A 53 1.67 -9.20 -8.36
N SER A 54 1.77 -9.90 -7.23
CA SER A 54 0.71 -10.79 -6.73
C SER A 54 -0.51 -10.01 -6.23
N VAL A 55 -0.30 -8.80 -5.72
CA VAL A 55 -1.39 -7.96 -5.20
C VAL A 55 -2.23 -7.44 -6.35
N LYS A 56 -3.54 -7.65 -6.26
CA LYS A 56 -4.55 -7.19 -7.22
C LYS A 56 -5.31 -5.99 -6.68
N THR A 57 -5.61 -6.00 -5.39
CA THR A 57 -6.50 -5.03 -4.77
C THR A 57 -5.86 -4.43 -3.53
N VAL A 58 -5.86 -3.10 -3.46
CA VAL A 58 -5.60 -2.34 -2.23
C VAL A 58 -6.94 -1.80 -1.77
N GLN A 59 -7.42 -2.21 -0.59
CA GLN A 59 -8.74 -1.81 -0.11
C GLN A 59 -8.77 -0.38 0.46
N GLU A 60 -9.96 0.07 0.83
CA GLU A 60 -10.22 1.38 1.42
C GLU A 60 -9.30 1.67 2.61
N GLY A 61 -8.73 2.87 2.63
CA GLY A 61 -7.95 3.34 3.77
C GLY A 61 -6.69 2.53 4.10
N ALA A 62 -6.24 1.62 3.24
CA ALA A 62 -5.16 0.67 3.54
C ALA A 62 -3.89 1.31 4.12
N PHE A 63 -3.52 2.51 3.67
CA PHE A 63 -2.40 3.33 4.15
C PHE A 63 -2.86 4.72 4.62
N SER A 64 -4.11 4.84 5.07
CA SER A 64 -4.66 6.11 5.56
C SER A 64 -3.89 6.61 6.79
N GLY A 65 -3.56 7.90 6.86
CA GLY A 65 -2.81 8.48 7.98
C GLY A 65 -1.34 8.07 8.06
N CYS A 66 -0.79 7.41 7.03
CA CYS A 66 0.65 7.09 6.94
C CYS A 66 1.47 8.35 6.62
N THR A 67 1.57 9.29 7.55
CA THR A 67 2.26 10.57 7.35
C THR A 67 3.75 10.41 7.02
N ALA A 68 4.38 9.33 7.49
CA ALA A 68 5.78 9.04 7.20
C ALA A 68 6.03 8.47 5.79
N LEU A 69 4.98 8.07 5.05
CA LEU A 69 5.08 7.33 3.81
C LEU A 69 5.46 8.22 2.64
N LYS A 70 6.66 8.01 2.08
CA LYS A 70 7.24 8.86 1.04
C LYS A 70 7.35 8.21 -0.33
N ASP A 71 7.53 6.89 -0.40
CA ASP A 71 7.73 6.14 -1.65
C ASP A 71 6.86 4.87 -1.67
N VAL A 72 5.97 4.76 -2.66
CA VAL A 72 5.18 3.54 -2.89
C VAL A 72 5.49 3.00 -4.28
N ARG A 73 5.87 1.73 -4.31
CA ARG A 73 6.19 0.99 -5.54
C ARG A 73 5.15 -0.08 -5.76
N PHE A 74 4.34 0.11 -6.78
CA PHE A 74 3.34 -0.85 -7.17
C PHE A 74 3.90 -1.87 -8.17
N GLY A 75 3.56 -3.13 -7.95
CA GLY A 75 3.67 -4.18 -8.93
C GLY A 75 2.65 -4.00 -10.05
N LYS A 76 2.95 -4.57 -11.21
CA LYS A 76 2.11 -4.51 -12.42
C LYS A 76 0.74 -5.19 -12.24
N GLY A 77 0.59 -6.01 -11.21
CA GLY A 77 -0.61 -6.79 -10.94
C GLY A 77 -1.74 -6.01 -10.28
N VAL A 78 -1.47 -4.82 -9.72
CA VAL A 78 -2.48 -4.03 -9.02
C VAL A 78 -3.45 -3.45 -10.03
N THR A 79 -4.72 -3.81 -9.91
CA THR A 79 -5.82 -3.38 -10.79
C THR A 79 -6.79 -2.45 -10.09
N GLU A 80 -6.87 -2.52 -8.76
CA GLU A 80 -7.84 -1.78 -7.95
C GLU A 80 -7.19 -1.16 -6.71
N ILE A 81 -7.52 0.10 -6.45
CA ILE A 81 -7.12 0.86 -5.27
C ILE A 81 -8.38 1.53 -4.72
N GLY A 82 -8.69 1.25 -3.45
CA GLY A 82 -9.88 1.71 -2.77
C GLY A 82 -9.84 3.18 -2.41
N SER A 83 -11.02 3.71 -2.08
CA SER A 83 -11.20 5.07 -1.59
C SER A 83 -10.26 5.37 -0.42
N SER A 84 -9.68 6.58 -0.38
CA SER A 84 -8.85 7.04 0.73
C SER A 84 -7.67 6.11 1.08
N ALA A 85 -7.27 5.18 0.20
CA ALA A 85 -6.22 4.21 0.48
C ALA A 85 -4.87 4.84 0.88
N PHE A 86 -4.63 6.08 0.45
CA PHE A 86 -3.45 6.88 0.81
C PHE A 86 -3.84 8.25 1.37
N GLU A 87 -5.03 8.39 1.94
CA GLU A 87 -5.47 9.64 2.58
C GLU A 87 -4.48 10.05 3.67
N GLU A 88 -4.13 11.34 3.74
CA GLU A 88 -3.15 11.89 4.68
C GLU A 88 -1.72 11.31 4.60
N ALA A 89 -1.41 10.49 3.59
CA ALA A 89 -0.05 10.07 3.32
C ALA A 89 0.77 11.18 2.62
N GLU A 90 1.97 11.48 3.11
CA GLU A 90 2.86 12.50 2.53
C GLU A 90 3.71 11.94 1.38
N LEU A 91 3.04 11.30 0.41
CA LEU A 91 3.70 10.67 -0.73
C LEU A 91 4.51 11.70 -1.52
N THR A 92 5.81 11.48 -1.64
CA THR A 92 6.69 12.31 -2.49
C THR A 92 6.91 11.67 -3.86
N LYS A 93 6.83 10.35 -3.92
CA LYS A 93 7.03 9.53 -5.11
C LYS A 93 6.01 8.41 -5.15
N VAL A 94 5.26 8.36 -6.24
CA VAL A 94 4.30 7.29 -6.53
C VAL A 94 4.48 6.86 -7.98
N THR A 95 4.56 5.55 -8.22
CA THR A 95 4.64 4.99 -9.57
C THR A 95 3.36 4.25 -9.87
N ILE A 96 2.59 4.69 -10.88
CA ILE A 96 1.33 4.04 -11.23
C ILE A 96 1.62 2.67 -11.83
N PRO A 97 0.95 1.61 -11.36
CA PRO A 97 0.96 0.35 -12.09
C PRO A 97 0.06 0.49 -13.31
N GLY A 98 0.61 0.22 -14.51
CA GLY A 98 -0.13 0.34 -15.78
C GLY A 98 -1.36 -0.56 -15.92
N GLY A 99 -1.67 -1.40 -14.93
CA GLY A 99 -2.86 -2.25 -14.85
C GLY A 99 -4.08 -1.60 -14.19
N VAL A 100 -3.97 -0.41 -13.59
CA VAL A 100 -5.13 0.30 -13.00
C VAL A 100 -6.00 0.83 -14.14
N LYS A 101 -7.05 0.07 -14.47
CA LYS A 101 -7.94 0.32 -15.62
C LYS A 101 -9.12 1.22 -15.31
N THR A 102 -9.45 1.42 -14.04
CA THR A 102 -10.66 2.17 -13.64
C THR A 102 -10.39 2.93 -12.36
N ILE A 103 -10.59 4.25 -12.41
CA ILE A 103 -10.75 5.10 -11.23
C ILE A 103 -12.16 5.64 -11.36
N ASP A 104 -13.11 4.92 -10.77
CA ASP A 104 -14.53 5.10 -11.01
C ASP A 104 -15.01 6.49 -10.53
N GLY A 105 -15.03 7.45 -11.45
CA GLY A 105 -15.74 8.71 -11.35
C GLY A 105 -15.07 9.82 -10.52
N LYS A 106 -14.66 9.59 -9.27
CA LYS A 106 -14.18 10.66 -8.35
C LYS A 106 -13.38 10.09 -7.17
N LYS A 107 -12.07 10.39 -7.08
CA LYS A 107 -11.25 10.51 -5.83
C LYS A 107 -9.78 10.08 -6.06
N TYR A 108 -9.01 10.89 -6.78
CA TYR A 108 -7.61 11.11 -6.38
C TYR A 108 -7.33 12.61 -6.54
N TRP A 109 -7.60 13.40 -5.49
CA TRP A 109 -7.23 14.82 -5.49
C TRP A 109 -6.34 15.20 -4.30
N SER A 110 -6.42 14.52 -3.16
CA SER A 110 -5.65 14.93 -1.97
C SER A 110 -4.25 14.30 -1.90
N ALA A 111 -4.13 12.97 -1.95
CA ALA A 111 -2.83 12.29 -1.81
C ALA A 111 -1.95 12.33 -3.07
N TRP A 112 -2.59 12.46 -4.25
CA TRP A 112 -1.90 12.46 -5.54
C TRP A 112 -1.43 13.86 -5.96
N SER A 113 -2.12 14.90 -5.48
CA SER A 113 -1.76 16.30 -5.74
C SER A 113 -0.52 16.74 -4.95
N THR A 114 -0.29 16.16 -3.77
CA THR A 114 0.91 16.42 -2.96
C THR A 114 2.17 15.70 -3.46
N ALA A 115 2.02 14.62 -4.23
CA ALA A 115 3.13 13.89 -4.84
C ALA A 115 3.81 14.71 -5.93
N LYS A 116 4.90 15.39 -5.57
CA LYS A 116 5.69 16.28 -6.46
C LYS A 116 6.19 15.61 -7.74
N LYS A 117 6.21 14.28 -7.83
CA LYS A 117 6.60 13.52 -9.03
C LYS A 117 5.75 12.27 -9.22
N VAL A 118 4.68 12.43 -9.99
CA VAL A 118 3.89 11.33 -10.54
C VAL A 118 4.54 10.92 -11.87
N LYS A 119 5.08 9.70 -11.95
CA LYS A 119 5.46 9.11 -13.24
C LYS A 119 4.46 8.02 -13.57
N VAL A 120 3.61 8.30 -14.56
CA VAL A 120 2.85 7.27 -15.28
C VAL A 120 3.85 6.53 -16.16
N LYS A 121 3.83 5.20 -16.14
CA LYS A 121 4.65 4.37 -17.02
C LYS A 121 3.78 3.37 -17.75
#